data_AF-A0A963PG62-F1
#
_entry.id   AF-A0A963PG62-F1
#
_cell.length_a   1.000
_cell.length_b   1.000
_cell.length_c   1.000
_cell.angle_alpha   90.00
_cell.angle_beta   90.00
_cell.angle_gamma   90.00
#
_symmetry.space_group_name_H-M   'P 1'
#
loop_
_entity.id
_entity.type
_entity.pdbx_description
1 polymer ?
#
loop_
_entity_poly.entity_id
_entity_poly.type
_entity_poly.pdbx_seq_one_letter_code
_entity_poly.pdbx_strand_id
1 'polypeptide(L)' 'MNAPIDVSFFARLAKPLTSYRPYWAKRFGVAPFLPMSRAEMEQLGWDSCDIVLVTGDAYVDH' A
#
# COMPACT_ATOMS: atom_id res chain seq x y z
N MET A 1 37.54 -1.56 -15.85
CA MET A 1 36.32 -0.72 -15.83
C MET A 1 35.14 -1.69 -15.79
N ASN A 2 34.54 -1.89 -14.61
CA ASN A 2 33.43 -2.84 -14.44
C ASN A 2 32.12 -2.12 -14.76
N ALA A 3 31.52 -2.44 -15.91
CA ALA A 3 30.18 -1.99 -16.20
C ALA A 3 29.19 -2.67 -15.22
N PRO A 4 28.17 -1.96 -14.72
CA PRO A 4 27.12 -2.58 -13.92
C PRO A 4 26.41 -3.64 -14.78
N ILE A 5 26.30 -4.85 -14.23
CA ILE A 5 25.59 -5.96 -14.86
C ILE A 5 24.09 -5.69 -14.72
N ASP A 6 23.36 -5.65 -15.83
CA ASP A 6 21.91 -5.52 -15.81
C ASP A 6 21.26 -6.79 -15.26
N VAL A 7 20.72 -6.67 -14.06
CA VAL A 7 20.09 -7.78 -13.32
C VAL A 7 18.67 -8.10 -13.80
N SER A 8 18.14 -7.34 -14.75
CA SER A 8 16.78 -7.52 -15.28
C SER A 8 16.58 -8.86 -16.01
N PHE A 9 17.66 -9.47 -16.50
CA PHE A 9 17.65 -10.72 -17.25
C PHE A 9 17.88 -12.00 -16.42
N PHE A 10 18.11 -11.89 -15.10
CA PHE A 10 18.26 -13.09 -14.27
C PHE A 10 16.94 -13.87 -14.20
N ALA A 11 17.01 -15.18 -14.40
CA ALA A 11 15.87 -16.07 -14.21
C ALA A 11 15.36 -15.97 -12.76
N ARG A 12 14.24 -15.28 -12.57
CA ARG A 12 13.58 -15.19 -11.25
C ARG A 12 12.72 -16.44 -11.07
N LEU A 13 13.14 -17.33 -10.18
CA LEU A 13 12.29 -18.44 -9.71
C LEU A 13 11.04 -17.95 -8.96
N ALA A 14 11.01 -16.67 -8.56
CA ALA A 14 9.89 -16.07 -7.87
C ALA A 14 8.71 -15.81 -8.81
N LYS A 15 7.52 -16.21 -8.37
CA LYS A 15 6.25 -15.89 -9.04
C LYS A 15 6.12 -14.36 -9.21
N PRO A 16 5.79 -13.84 -10.42
CA PRO A 16 5.58 -12.41 -10.64
C PRO A 16 4.54 -11.84 -9.67
N LEU A 17 4.80 -10.68 -9.07
CA LEU A 17 3.86 -10.04 -8.12
C LEU A 17 2.48 -9.79 -8.75
N THR A 18 2.44 -9.52 -10.06
CA THR A 18 1.21 -9.28 -10.82
C THR A 18 0.39 -10.54 -11.10
N SER A 19 0.94 -11.72 -10.84
CA SER A 19 0.27 -13.01 -11.10
C SER A 19 -0.48 -13.56 -9.89
N TYR A 20 -0.42 -12.89 -8.73
CA TYR A 20 -1.26 -13.23 -7.59
C TYR A 20 -2.69 -12.76 -7.85
N ARG A 21 -3.67 -13.57 -7.40
CA ARG A 21 -5.07 -13.18 -7.47
C ARG A 21 -5.24 -11.90 -6.65
N PRO A 22 -5.87 -10.85 -7.21
CA PRO A 22 -6.04 -9.62 -6.47
C PRO A 22 -6.83 -9.82 -5.18
N TYR A 23 -6.51 -9.02 -4.17
CA TYR A 23 -7.27 -8.94 -2.93
C TYR A 23 -8.74 -8.60 -3.21
N TRP A 24 -9.67 -9.20 -2.45
CA TRP A 24 -11.11 -9.12 -2.70
C TRP A 24 -11.62 -7.67 -2.75
N ALA A 25 -11.03 -6.79 -1.94
CA ALA A 25 -11.43 -5.38 -1.86
C ALA A 25 -10.98 -4.54 -3.07
N LYS A 26 -10.15 -5.08 -3.98
CA LYS A 26 -9.73 -4.35 -5.21
C LYS A 26 -10.92 -3.84 -6.03
N ARG A 27 -12.08 -4.52 -5.94
CA ARG A 27 -13.31 -4.11 -6.63
C ARG A 27 -13.89 -2.77 -6.17
N PHE A 28 -13.52 -2.28 -4.98
CA PHE A 28 -14.02 -1.01 -4.43
C PHE A 28 -13.18 0.20 -4.86
N GLY A 29 -12.09 -0.02 -5.59
CA GLY A 29 -11.20 1.06 -6.01
C GLY A 29 -10.34 1.61 -4.87
N VAL A 30 -9.79 2.79 -5.09
CA VAL A 30 -8.98 3.52 -4.11
C VAL A 30 -9.91 4.36 -3.24
N ALA A 31 -9.71 4.34 -1.92
CA ALA A 31 -10.48 5.19 -1.01
C ALA A 31 -10.23 6.68 -1.34
N PRO A 32 -11.26 7.53 -1.29
CA PRO A 32 -11.12 8.96 -1.58
C PRO A 32 -10.26 9.71 -0.56
N PHE A 33 -10.10 9.16 0.65
CA PHE A 33 -9.25 9.71 1.71
C PHE A 33 -8.77 8.58 2.64
N LEU A 34 -7.73 8.85 3.43
CA LEU A 34 -7.29 7.98 4.51
C LEU A 34 -8.14 8.29 5.76
N PRO A 35 -8.89 7.32 6.32
CA PRO A 35 -9.70 7.58 7.49
C PRO A 35 -8.81 7.88 8.70
N MET A 36 -9.15 8.93 9.45
CA MET A 36 -8.48 9.29 10.70
C MET A 36 -9.36 9.00 11.92
N SER A 37 -10.62 8.62 11.70
CA SER A 37 -11.61 8.31 12.73
C SER A 37 -12.45 7.06 12.38
N ARG A 38 -13.11 6.48 13.39
CA ARG A 38 -14.05 5.35 13.20
C ARG A 38 -15.24 5.73 12.32
N ALA A 39 -15.78 6.94 12.48
CA ALA A 39 -16.91 7.41 11.67
C ALA A 39 -16.56 7.47 10.17
N GLU A 40 -15.34 7.92 9.86
CA GLU A 40 -14.80 7.92 8.50
C GLU A 40 -14.59 6.49 7.95
N MET A 41 -14.14 5.55 8.80
CA MET A 41 -14.08 4.13 8.41
C MET A 41 -15.46 3.58 8.05
N GLU A 42 -16.49 3.90 8.82
CA GLU A 42 -17.87 3.51 8.53
C GLU A 42 -18.37 4.10 7.21
N GLN A 43 -18.05 5.37 6.92
CA GLN A 43 -18.37 6.00 5.64
C GLN A 43 -17.71 5.29 4.44
N LEU A 44 -16.50 4.76 4.64
CA LEU A 44 -15.79 3.98 3.64
C LEU A 44 -16.22 2.50 3.61
N GLY A 45 -17.05 2.05 4.55
CA GLY A 45 -17.44 0.65 4.70
C GLY A 45 -16.31 -0.26 5.21
N TRP A 46 -15.34 0.30 5.92
CA TRP A 46 -14.20 -0.42 6.49
C TRP A 46 -14.53 -0.89 7.91
N ASP A 47 -14.40 -2.20 8.16
CA ASP A 47 -14.64 -2.78 9.48
C ASP A 47 -13.42 -2.61 10.42
N SER A 48 -12.21 -2.58 9.84
CA SER A 48 -10.94 -2.63 10.54
C SER A 48 -9.82 -1.94 9.75
N CYS A 49 -8.71 -1.62 10.43
CA CYS A 49 -7.50 -1.09 9.78
C CYS A 49 -6.50 -2.22 9.59
N ASP A 50 -6.04 -2.45 8.35
CA ASP A 50 -4.95 -3.40 8.07
C ASP A 50 -3.59 -2.84 8.51
N ILE A 51 -3.38 -1.53 8.36
CA ILE A 51 -2.12 -0.82 8.65
C ILE A 51 -2.45 0.53 9.29
N VAL A 52 -1.75 0.87 10.37
CA VAL A 52 -1.80 2.19 11.00
C VAL A 52 -0.42 2.83 10.90
N LEU A 53 -0.37 4.01 10.28
CA LEU A 53 0.83 4.82 10.16
C LEU A 53 0.85 5.82 11.32
N VAL A 54 1.76 5.65 12.28
CA VAL A 54 2.01 6.62 13.34
C VAL A 54 3.28 7.40 12.97
N THR A 55 3.14 8.67 12.62
CA THR A 55 4.28 9.56 12.35
C THR A 55 4.51 10.49 13.55
N GLY A 56 5.78 10.73 13.89
CA GLY A 56 6.19 11.51 15.07
C GLY A 56 6.64 12.94 14.75
N ASP A 57 6.30 13.47 13.57
CA ASP A 57 6.74 14.78 13.08
C ASP A 57 5.59 15.80 13.00
N ALA A 58 4.78 15.89 14.05
CA ALA A 58 3.80 16.98 14.17
C ALA A 58 4.49 18.27 14.65
N TYR A 59 5.10 19.02 13.74
CA TYR A 59 5.32 20.45 13.97
C TYR A 59 4.04 21.19 13.59
N VAL A 60 3.34 21.70 14.60
CA VAL A 60 2.30 22.73 14.44
C VAL A 60 2.96 24.03 14.87
N ASP A 61 3.49 24.80 13.93
CA ASP A 61 3.79 26.21 14.20
C ASP A 61 2.47 26.99 14.34
N HIS A 62 2.53 28.03 15.17
CA HIS A 62 1.41 28.81 15.74
C HIS A 62 0.58 29.59 14.69
#